data_AF-A0A1H3KRC1-F1
#
_entry.id   AF-A0A1H3KRC1-F1
#
_cell.length_a   1.000
_cell.length_b   1.000
_cell.length_c   1.000
_cell.angle_alpha   90.00
_cell.angle_beta   90.00
_cell.angle_gamma   90.00
#
_symmetry.space_group_name_H-M   'P 1'
#
loop_
_entity.id
_entity.type
_entity.pdbx_description
1 polymer ?
#
loop_
_entity_poly.entity_id
_entity_poly.type
_entity_poly.pdbx_seq_one_letter_code
_entity_poly.pdbx_strand_id
1 'polypeptide(L)'
;MSQATTIIIADAPLRWQDVVAVARHGAVLELSGHAWARIDNAQAIVQRIVTSGERAYGVNTGLGALCNVSLKDEQLSQLSRNTLLSHACGVGPVLSDEQTRAIICAAIINYSHGKSGLHPQVVHSLLALLNHGITPQVPSQGSVGYLTHMAHIGVALLGVGDVSYRGQIVTAQAALKAEGLPPVVLGAKDGLCLVNGTPCMTGLSCLALADAHHLLQWADVIGAMSFEAQRGQIDAFDEAIIALKPHPGMQQVGINLRALLDGSEVIASSKGIRTQDALSIRSIPQIHGAARDQVEHATRQIETELNSATDNPLVLGTPDNYRVVSQANPHGQSVALAADMLAIAMAEIGSVAERRLDRLINPHVSGLPAFLVSNPGVNSGMMIVQYVAASLCGQNRQLAQPAVLDNFVTSGLQEDHLSMGTNAALKLHQLLANVTQILAIEYLLAAQAFEFLKDQRFGAGTDSAWRLLREKVPPYEQDRWLAPDIASTAALLKDTALLHHVLPNLH
;
A
#
# COMPACT_ATOMS: atom_id res chain seq x y z
N MET A 1 -17.15 15.27 -18.12
CA MET A 1 -16.73 14.67 -16.84
C MET A 1 -17.24 13.24 -16.90
N SER A 2 -16.36 12.24 -16.99
CA SER A 2 -16.83 10.85 -16.86
C SER A 2 -17.50 10.75 -15.50
N GLN A 3 -18.66 10.08 -15.41
CA GLN A 3 -19.25 9.81 -14.10
C GLN A 3 -18.18 9.14 -13.24
N ALA A 4 -17.87 9.74 -12.09
CA ALA A 4 -16.94 9.14 -11.15
C ALA A 4 -17.48 7.76 -10.79
N THR A 5 -16.63 6.74 -10.82
CA THR A 5 -17.00 5.38 -10.41
C THR A 5 -17.59 5.43 -9.00
N THR A 6 -18.72 4.77 -8.77
CA THR A 6 -19.34 4.67 -7.44
C THR A 6 -19.04 3.30 -6.83
N ILE A 7 -18.52 3.29 -5.61
CA ILE A 7 -18.36 2.09 -4.78
C ILE A 7 -19.48 2.09 -3.74
N ILE A 8 -20.30 1.03 -3.73
CA ILE A 8 -21.41 0.88 -2.80
C ILE A 8 -21.08 -0.22 -1.78
N ILE A 9 -21.02 0.15 -0.50
CA ILE A 9 -20.90 -0.82 0.60
C ILE A 9 -22.25 -1.49 0.81
N ALA A 10 -22.38 -2.71 0.30
CA ALA A 10 -23.57 -3.54 0.38
C ALA A 10 -23.33 -4.77 1.28
N ASP A 11 -23.71 -5.95 0.79
CA ASP A 11 -23.56 -7.22 1.50
C ASP A 11 -22.42 -8.09 0.95
N ALA A 12 -21.87 -7.74 -0.22
CA ALA A 12 -20.68 -8.39 -0.78
C ALA A 12 -19.41 -7.88 -0.07
N PRO A 13 -18.40 -8.74 0.15
CA PRO A 13 -17.14 -8.31 0.72
C PRO A 13 -16.42 -7.36 -0.24
N LEU A 14 -15.84 -6.30 0.32
CA LEU A 14 -15.02 -5.34 -0.41
C LEU A 14 -13.61 -5.87 -0.60
N ARG A 15 -12.95 -5.35 -1.63
CA ARG A 15 -11.59 -5.70 -2.00
C ARG A 15 -10.66 -4.51 -1.84
N TRP A 16 -9.36 -4.76 -1.78
CA TRP A 16 -8.39 -3.65 -1.65
C TRP A 16 -8.47 -2.67 -2.82
N GLN A 17 -8.87 -3.14 -4.01
CA GLN A 17 -9.07 -2.30 -5.19
C GLN A 17 -10.17 -1.24 -4.99
N ASP A 18 -11.21 -1.56 -4.22
CA ASP A 18 -12.29 -0.61 -3.92
C ASP A 18 -11.76 0.55 -3.07
N VAL A 19 -10.90 0.24 -2.09
CA VAL A 19 -10.21 1.25 -1.28
C VAL A 19 -9.30 2.11 -2.15
N VAL A 20 -8.55 1.51 -3.07
CA VAL A 20 -7.68 2.25 -4.01
C VAL A 20 -8.49 3.16 -4.94
N ALA A 21 -9.62 2.69 -5.46
CA ALA A 21 -10.51 3.48 -6.31
C ALA A 21 -10.99 4.75 -5.59
N VAL A 22 -11.37 4.63 -4.33
CA VAL A 22 -11.76 5.78 -3.51
C VAL A 22 -10.55 6.66 -3.19
N ALA A 23 -9.46 6.08 -2.69
CA ALA A 23 -8.32 6.81 -2.17
C ALA A 23 -7.53 7.56 -3.25
N ARG A 24 -7.23 6.90 -4.38
CA ARG A 24 -6.38 7.43 -5.48
C ARG A 24 -7.17 8.00 -6.64
N HIS A 25 -8.30 7.39 -6.99
CA HIS A 25 -9.02 7.69 -8.23
C HIS A 25 -10.29 8.52 -8.01
N GLY A 26 -10.58 8.91 -6.76
CA GLY A 26 -11.70 9.78 -6.44
C GLY A 26 -13.07 9.13 -6.66
N ALA A 27 -13.15 7.80 -6.62
CA ALA A 27 -14.44 7.11 -6.64
C ALA A 27 -15.33 7.58 -5.47
N VAL A 28 -16.62 7.74 -5.74
CA VAL A 28 -17.61 8.13 -4.73
C VAL A 28 -17.92 6.90 -3.88
N LEU A 29 -17.85 7.04 -2.55
CA LEU A 29 -18.21 5.97 -1.63
C LEU A 29 -19.64 6.20 -1.11
N GLU A 30 -20.46 5.16 -1.15
CA GLU A 30 -21.84 5.16 -0.66
C GLU A 30 -22.13 3.91 0.19
N LEU A 31 -23.11 4.01 1.10
CA LEU A 31 -23.60 2.88 1.89
C LEU A 31 -25.00 2.50 1.41
N SER A 32 -25.23 1.20 1.24
CA SER A 32 -26.57 0.67 0.98
C SER A 32 -27.54 0.92 2.14
N GLY A 33 -28.84 0.86 1.88
CA GLY A 33 -29.86 0.95 2.93
C GLY A 33 -29.72 -0.13 4.01
N HIS A 34 -29.26 -1.33 3.66
CA HIS A 34 -28.97 -2.38 4.63
C HIS A 34 -27.79 -2.02 5.54
N ALA A 35 -26.72 -1.42 5.00
CA ALA A 35 -25.59 -0.96 5.80
C ALA A 35 -26.02 0.12 6.81
N TRP A 36 -26.83 1.09 6.38
CA TRP A 36 -27.42 2.09 7.28
C TRP A 36 -28.29 1.46 8.37
N ALA A 37 -29.18 0.53 8.01
CA ALA A 37 -30.02 -0.16 8.99
C ALA A 37 -29.20 -0.92 10.06
N ARG A 38 -28.03 -1.48 9.69
CA ARG A 38 -27.12 -2.11 10.65
C ARG A 38 -26.51 -1.08 11.61
N ILE A 39 -26.06 0.07 11.09
CA ILE A 39 -25.51 1.17 11.91
C ILE A 39 -26.58 1.70 12.87
N ASP A 40 -27.78 1.96 12.38
CA ASP A 40 -28.90 2.48 13.18
C ASP A 40 -29.28 1.50 14.31
N ASN A 41 -29.36 0.20 14.02
CA ASN A 41 -29.61 -0.81 15.05
C ASN A 41 -28.54 -0.80 16.15
N ALA A 42 -27.25 -0.69 15.77
CA ALA A 42 -26.16 -0.63 16.72
C ALA A 42 -26.22 0.62 17.60
N GLN A 43 -26.55 1.77 17.01
CA GLN A 43 -26.72 3.02 17.74
C GLN A 43 -27.92 2.96 18.69
N ALA A 44 -29.03 2.36 18.27
CA ALA A 44 -30.22 2.20 19.11
C ALA A 44 -29.94 1.35 20.36
N ILE A 45 -29.08 0.33 20.25
CA ILE A 45 -28.58 -0.44 21.40
C ILE A 45 -27.79 0.46 22.37
N VAL A 46 -26.86 1.25 21.85
CA VAL A 46 -26.07 2.19 22.68
C VAL A 46 -26.99 3.19 23.39
N GLN A 47 -27.97 3.74 22.68
CA GLN A 47 -28.94 4.67 23.27
C GLN A 47 -29.78 4.00 24.37
N ARG A 48 -30.22 2.75 24.16
CA ARG A 48 -30.95 1.98 25.16
C ARG A 48 -30.13 1.78 26.43
N ILE A 49 -28.85 1.42 26.30
CA ILE A 49 -27.94 1.24 27.44
C ILE A 49 -27.80 2.55 28.22
N VAL A 50 -27.53 3.66 27.53
CA VAL A 50 -27.39 4.99 28.16
C VAL A 50 -28.67 5.35 28.92
N THR A 51 -29.85 5.19 28.31
CA THR A 51 -31.14 5.49 28.96
C THR A 51 -31.46 4.56 30.13
N SER A 52 -31.05 3.28 30.06
CA SER A 52 -31.28 2.30 31.15
C SER A 52 -30.38 2.51 32.37
N GLY A 53 -29.21 3.13 32.20
CA GLY A 53 -28.19 3.29 33.23
C GLY A 53 -27.36 2.02 33.51
N GLU A 54 -27.55 0.94 32.75
CA GLU A 54 -26.72 -0.28 32.84
C GLU A 54 -25.25 0.05 32.51
N ARG A 55 -24.30 -0.41 33.33
CA ARG A 55 -22.88 -0.14 33.09
C ARG A 55 -22.36 -0.93 31.89
N ALA A 56 -21.79 -0.23 30.92
CA ALA A 56 -21.14 -0.83 29.76
C ALA A 56 -19.84 -0.07 29.39
N TYR A 57 -18.75 -0.83 29.24
CA TYR A 57 -17.41 -0.31 28.96
C TYR A 57 -17.40 0.63 27.75
N GLY A 58 -16.84 1.83 27.88
CA GLY A 58 -16.71 2.79 26.78
C GLY A 58 -18.03 3.33 26.20
N VAL A 59 -19.18 2.90 26.73
CA VAL A 59 -20.52 3.41 26.40
C VAL A 59 -20.93 4.47 27.42
N ASN A 60 -20.98 4.09 28.70
CA ASN A 60 -21.29 5.02 29.80
C ASN A 60 -20.27 4.94 30.95
N THR A 61 -19.08 4.40 30.67
CA THR A 61 -17.93 4.42 31.58
C THR A 61 -16.69 5.05 30.93
N GLY A 62 -15.66 5.35 31.74
CA GLY A 62 -14.36 5.82 31.25
C GLY A 62 -13.60 4.77 30.42
N LEU A 63 -12.46 5.17 29.84
CA LEU A 63 -11.64 4.35 28.93
C LEU A 63 -10.37 3.82 29.62
N GLY A 64 -9.84 2.69 29.15
CA GLY A 64 -8.60 2.10 29.65
C GLY A 64 -8.62 1.87 31.17
N ALA A 65 -7.64 2.43 31.89
CA ALA A 65 -7.55 2.34 33.35
C ALA A 65 -8.74 2.97 34.10
N LEU A 66 -9.60 3.76 33.44
CA LEU A 66 -10.77 4.42 34.02
C LEU A 66 -12.09 3.66 33.75
N CYS A 67 -12.03 2.41 33.31
CA CYS A 67 -13.18 1.60 32.89
C CYS A 67 -14.30 1.43 33.94
N ASN A 68 -14.01 1.68 35.22
CA ASN A 68 -14.95 1.52 36.34
C ASN A 68 -15.71 2.81 36.73
N VAL A 69 -15.44 3.95 36.08
CA VAL A 69 -16.07 5.25 36.40
C VAL A 69 -17.30 5.47 35.51
N SER A 70 -18.51 5.59 36.09
CA SER A 70 -19.76 5.87 35.36
C SER A 70 -19.94 7.35 35.02
N LEU A 71 -20.50 7.65 33.84
CA LEU A 71 -20.70 9.00 33.29
C LEU A 71 -22.17 9.24 32.94
N LYS A 72 -22.60 10.51 32.90
CA LYS A 72 -23.96 10.93 32.56
C LYS A 72 -24.00 11.96 31.43
N ASP A 73 -24.94 11.80 30.52
CA ASP A 73 -25.38 12.79 29.52
C ASP A 73 -24.25 13.62 28.87
N GLU A 74 -24.13 14.91 29.21
CA GLU A 74 -23.12 15.83 28.67
C GLU A 74 -21.68 15.34 28.86
N GLN A 75 -21.42 14.56 29.92
CA GLN A 75 -20.11 13.98 30.18
C GLN A 75 -19.72 12.95 29.12
N LEU A 76 -20.68 12.29 28.44
CA LEU A 76 -20.41 11.32 27.39
C LEU A 76 -19.94 12.01 26.10
N SER A 77 -20.62 13.09 25.72
CA SER A 77 -20.20 13.96 24.61
C SER A 77 -18.83 14.58 24.88
N GLN A 78 -18.63 15.10 26.09
CA GLN A 78 -17.35 15.66 26.51
C GLN A 78 -16.23 14.60 26.53
N LEU A 79 -16.52 13.37 26.99
CA LEU A 79 -15.57 12.26 26.94
C LEU A 79 -15.16 11.98 25.51
N SER A 80 -16.13 11.77 24.59
CA SER A 80 -15.84 11.48 23.18
C SER A 80 -14.97 12.57 22.56
N ARG A 81 -15.28 13.84 22.80
CA ARG A 81 -14.46 14.97 22.34
C ARG A 81 -13.05 14.95 22.94
N ASN A 82 -12.94 14.74 24.24
CA ASN A 82 -11.65 14.72 24.94
C ASN A 82 -10.78 13.55 24.50
N THR A 83 -11.36 12.38 24.22
CA THR A 83 -10.65 11.23 23.66
C THR A 83 -9.97 11.60 22.36
N LEU A 84 -10.68 12.22 21.41
CA LEU A 84 -10.05 12.64 20.15
C LEU A 84 -8.89 13.61 20.39
N LEU A 85 -9.10 14.63 21.23
CA LEU A 85 -8.06 15.64 21.48
C LEU A 85 -6.83 15.08 22.20
N SER A 86 -7.00 14.17 23.16
CA SER A 86 -5.88 13.60 23.90
C SER A 86 -5.12 12.55 23.09
N HIS A 87 -5.79 11.86 22.16
CA HIS A 87 -5.18 10.80 21.36
C HIS A 87 -4.62 11.30 20.01
N ALA A 88 -5.00 12.51 19.57
CA ALA A 88 -4.44 13.18 18.39
C ALA A 88 -3.03 13.75 18.67
N CYS A 89 -2.10 12.88 19.08
CA CYS A 89 -0.75 13.24 19.54
C CYS A 89 0.36 12.74 18.61
N GLY A 90 0.00 12.29 17.39
CA GLY A 90 0.95 11.87 16.36
C GLY A 90 1.93 12.96 15.93
N VAL A 91 3.08 12.55 15.40
CA VAL A 91 4.21 13.43 15.03
C VAL A 91 4.79 13.05 13.67
N GLY A 92 5.78 13.82 13.21
CA GLY A 92 6.49 13.55 11.96
C GLY A 92 5.82 14.14 10.71
N PRO A 93 6.31 13.77 9.51
CA PRO A 93 5.72 14.26 8.27
C PRO A 93 4.28 13.76 8.13
N VAL A 94 3.44 14.55 7.46
CA VAL A 94 2.05 14.18 7.19
C VAL A 94 1.98 13.00 6.21
N LEU A 95 0.98 12.14 6.40
CA LEU A 95 0.58 11.15 5.41
C LEU A 95 0.16 11.85 4.11
N SER A 96 0.32 11.17 2.97
CA SER A 96 -0.22 11.66 1.71
C SER A 96 -1.75 11.68 1.73
N ASP A 97 -2.36 12.48 0.86
CA ASP A 97 -3.81 12.55 0.77
C ASP A 97 -4.43 11.17 0.47
N GLU A 98 -3.82 10.39 -0.43
CA GLU A 98 -4.29 9.02 -0.71
C GLU A 98 -4.24 8.11 0.52
N GLN A 99 -3.19 8.22 1.35
CA GLN A 99 -3.05 7.41 2.57
C GLN A 99 -4.14 7.77 3.57
N THR A 100 -4.34 9.05 3.87
CA THR A 100 -5.41 9.48 4.80
C THR A 100 -6.79 9.07 4.28
N ARG A 101 -7.04 9.22 2.97
CA ARG A 101 -8.32 8.80 2.36
C ARG A 101 -8.55 7.30 2.47
N ALA A 102 -7.51 6.47 2.29
CA ALA A 102 -7.61 5.03 2.46
C ALA A 102 -7.96 4.63 3.90
N ILE A 103 -7.39 5.33 4.89
CA ILE A 103 -7.72 5.13 6.31
C ILE A 103 -9.19 5.46 6.58
N ILE A 104 -9.68 6.60 6.07
CA ILE A 104 -11.09 6.99 6.22
C ILE A 104 -12.02 5.97 5.56
N CYS A 105 -11.68 5.51 4.36
CA CYS A 105 -12.44 4.48 3.65
C CYS A 105 -12.53 3.18 4.47
N ALA A 106 -11.39 2.67 4.96
CA ALA A 106 -11.36 1.47 5.81
C ALA A 106 -12.17 1.67 7.12
N ALA A 107 -12.17 2.87 7.71
CA ALA A 107 -12.96 3.15 8.90
C ALA A 107 -14.47 3.08 8.61
N ILE A 108 -14.92 3.68 7.50
CA ILE A 108 -16.32 3.62 7.07
C ILE A 108 -16.75 2.17 6.81
N ILE A 109 -15.88 1.36 6.19
CA ILE A 109 -16.14 -0.08 5.97
C ILE A 109 -16.31 -0.80 7.31
N ASN A 110 -15.39 -0.60 8.27
CA ASN A 110 -15.51 -1.18 9.61
C ASN A 110 -16.85 -0.79 10.30
N TYR A 111 -17.25 0.48 10.20
CA TYR A 111 -18.51 0.94 10.78
C TYR A 111 -19.76 0.37 10.08
N SER A 112 -19.68 0.09 8.78
CA SER A 112 -20.78 -0.46 7.97
C SER A 112 -21.25 -1.85 8.40
N HIS A 113 -20.43 -2.58 9.16
CA HIS A 113 -20.83 -3.84 9.78
C HIS A 113 -21.90 -3.66 10.87
N GLY A 114 -22.08 -2.43 11.37
CA GLY A 114 -23.08 -2.09 12.38
C GLY A 114 -22.88 -2.83 13.69
N LYS A 115 -21.63 -2.89 14.14
CA LYS A 115 -21.23 -3.51 15.43
C LYS A 115 -20.57 -2.53 16.39
N SER A 116 -20.25 -1.33 15.92
CA SER A 116 -19.62 -0.27 16.73
C SER A 116 -20.59 0.49 17.60
N GLY A 117 -21.77 0.87 17.09
CA GLY A 117 -22.75 1.66 17.86
C GLY A 117 -22.45 3.16 17.94
N LEU A 118 -21.66 3.70 17.02
CA LEU A 118 -21.49 5.14 16.81
C LEU A 118 -22.74 5.78 16.18
N HIS A 119 -22.85 7.11 16.30
CA HIS A 119 -23.92 7.87 15.66
C HIS A 119 -23.79 7.88 14.12
N PRO A 120 -24.90 7.71 13.38
CA PRO A 120 -24.90 7.77 11.91
C PRO A 120 -24.29 9.04 11.32
N GLN A 121 -24.46 10.19 12.01
CA GLN A 121 -23.88 11.47 11.56
C GLN A 121 -22.35 11.44 11.46
N VAL A 122 -21.66 10.63 12.28
CA VAL A 122 -20.21 10.47 12.19
C VAL A 122 -19.83 9.81 10.86
N VAL A 123 -20.56 8.76 10.48
CA VAL A 123 -20.36 8.06 9.20
C VAL A 123 -20.69 8.97 8.03
N HIS A 124 -21.80 9.73 8.09
CA HIS A 124 -22.13 10.73 7.08
C HIS A 124 -21.02 11.77 6.89
N SER A 125 -20.44 12.28 7.98
CA SER A 125 -19.37 13.28 7.87
C SER A 125 -18.07 12.69 7.33
N LEU A 126 -17.72 11.45 7.66
CA LEU A 126 -16.56 10.77 7.05
C LEU A 126 -16.76 10.54 5.54
N LEU A 127 -17.96 10.13 5.13
CA LEU A 127 -18.33 10.04 3.70
C LEU A 127 -18.21 11.41 3.02
N ALA A 128 -18.68 12.48 3.67
CA ALA A 128 -18.58 13.82 3.15
C ALA A 128 -17.12 14.28 2.99
N LEU A 129 -16.24 13.99 3.96
CA LEU A 129 -14.79 14.27 3.80
C LEU A 129 -14.22 13.62 2.53
N LEU A 130 -14.50 12.33 2.31
CA LEU A 130 -14.03 11.61 1.13
C LEU A 130 -14.60 12.19 -0.18
N ASN A 131 -15.91 12.37 -0.23
CA ASN A 131 -16.63 12.71 -1.46
C ASN A 131 -16.46 14.19 -1.85
N HIS A 132 -16.22 15.08 -0.89
CA HIS A 132 -15.89 16.50 -1.14
C HIS A 132 -14.38 16.77 -1.21
N GLY A 133 -13.54 15.74 -1.08
CA GLY A 133 -12.08 15.88 -1.17
C GLY A 133 -11.46 16.73 -0.05
N ILE A 134 -12.04 16.67 1.15
CA ILE A 134 -11.50 17.30 2.36
C ILE A 134 -10.67 16.24 3.11
N THR A 135 -9.35 16.36 3.06
CA THR A 135 -8.44 15.31 3.56
C THR A 135 -7.66 15.79 4.79
N PRO A 136 -7.88 15.24 5.99
CA PRO A 136 -7.14 15.62 7.20
C PRO A 136 -5.63 15.52 7.07
N GLN A 137 -4.90 16.50 7.63
CA GLN A 137 -3.45 16.45 7.76
C GLN A 137 -3.07 15.57 8.96
N VAL A 138 -2.79 14.29 8.69
CA VAL A 138 -2.50 13.28 9.71
C VAL A 138 -0.99 13.05 9.78
N PRO A 139 -0.33 13.31 10.92
CA PRO A 139 1.08 12.94 11.12
C PRO A 139 1.30 11.43 10.99
N SER A 140 2.39 11.02 10.35
CA SER A 140 2.66 9.62 10.03
C SER A 140 3.08 8.78 11.25
N GLN A 141 3.66 9.36 12.29
CA GLN A 141 4.29 8.62 13.40
C GLN A 141 3.50 8.72 14.71
N GLY A 142 3.71 7.74 15.61
CA GLY A 142 3.18 7.76 16.98
C GLY A 142 2.11 6.71 17.28
N SER A 143 1.70 5.91 16.30
CA SER A 143 0.76 4.79 16.53
C SER A 143 1.49 3.49 16.80
N VAL A 144 0.92 2.71 17.71
CA VAL A 144 1.32 1.32 18.00
C VAL A 144 0.40 0.28 17.33
N GLY A 145 -0.47 0.72 16.42
CA GLY A 145 -1.41 -0.12 15.68
C GLY A 145 -2.85 0.43 15.64
N TYR A 146 -3.19 1.36 16.54
CA TYR A 146 -4.52 2.00 16.60
C TYR A 146 -4.40 3.40 17.25
N LEU A 147 -5.53 4.06 17.49
CA LEU A 147 -5.70 5.37 18.14
C LEU A 147 -5.30 6.60 17.32
N THR A 148 -3.99 6.83 17.21
CA THR A 148 -3.44 8.16 16.94
C THR A 148 -3.89 8.77 15.61
N HIS A 149 -3.82 8.00 14.53
CA HIS A 149 -4.16 8.49 13.18
C HIS A 149 -5.65 8.79 13.04
N MET A 150 -6.51 7.90 13.56
CA MET A 150 -7.94 8.15 13.53
C MET A 150 -8.38 9.24 14.50
N ALA A 151 -7.64 9.47 15.59
CA ALA A 151 -7.87 10.63 16.45
C ALA A 151 -7.65 11.94 15.68
N HIS A 152 -6.56 12.04 14.90
CA HIS A 152 -6.30 13.18 14.00
C HIS A 152 -7.38 13.37 12.94
N ILE A 153 -7.88 12.29 12.34
CA ILE A 153 -9.04 12.34 11.44
C ILE A 153 -10.30 12.82 12.17
N GLY A 154 -10.53 12.30 13.38
CA GLY A 154 -11.68 12.63 14.21
C GLY A 154 -11.72 14.10 14.63
N VAL A 155 -10.58 14.71 14.99
CA VAL A 155 -10.56 16.14 15.37
C VAL A 155 -10.88 17.05 14.18
N ALA A 156 -10.56 16.63 12.94
CA ALA A 156 -10.97 17.35 11.74
C ALA A 156 -12.50 17.40 11.56
N LEU A 157 -13.23 16.34 11.97
CA LEU A 157 -14.69 16.35 11.99
C LEU A 157 -15.27 17.39 12.96
N LEU A 158 -14.51 17.80 13.97
CA LEU A 158 -14.86 18.86 14.91
C LEU A 158 -14.51 20.26 14.38
N GLY A 159 -13.97 20.36 13.17
CA GLY A 159 -13.43 21.60 12.61
C GLY A 159 -12.07 22.01 13.20
N VAL A 160 -11.36 21.09 13.85
CA VAL A 160 -10.05 21.33 14.48
C VAL A 160 -8.93 20.74 13.63
N GLY A 161 -7.79 21.44 13.55
CA GLY A 161 -6.64 21.04 12.76
C GLY A 161 -6.74 21.49 11.30
N ASP A 162 -5.83 20.97 10.49
CA ASP A 162 -5.68 21.35 9.07
C ASP A 162 -6.08 20.19 8.15
N VAL A 163 -6.50 20.56 6.93
CA VAL A 163 -6.92 19.64 5.87
C VAL A 163 -6.31 20.08 4.54
N SER A 164 -5.97 19.12 3.69
CA SER A 164 -5.78 19.34 2.25
C SER A 164 -7.16 19.46 1.60
N TYR A 165 -7.39 20.55 0.89
CA TYR A 165 -8.65 20.84 0.24
C TYR A 165 -8.42 21.74 -0.98
N ARG A 166 -8.89 21.29 -2.15
CA ARG A 166 -8.74 22.00 -3.45
C ARG A 166 -7.30 22.44 -3.75
N GLY A 167 -6.32 21.59 -3.43
CA GLY A 167 -4.90 21.81 -3.69
C GLY A 167 -4.20 22.74 -2.71
N GLN A 168 -4.83 23.09 -1.58
CA GLN A 168 -4.26 23.93 -0.53
C GLN A 168 -4.44 23.30 0.84
N ILE A 169 -3.55 23.65 1.77
CA ILE A 169 -3.73 23.35 3.19
C ILE A 169 -4.50 24.49 3.84
N VAL A 170 -5.65 24.18 4.43
CA VAL A 170 -6.54 25.13 5.11
C VAL A 170 -7.01 24.53 6.43
N THR A 171 -7.61 25.35 7.31
CA THR A 171 -8.20 24.82 8.54
C THR A 171 -9.42 23.95 8.23
N ALA A 172 -9.62 22.89 9.01
CA ALA A 172 -10.77 21.99 8.86
C ALA A 172 -12.10 22.76 8.93
N GLN A 173 -12.22 23.73 9.85
CA GLN A 173 -13.40 24.58 9.96
C GLN A 173 -13.70 25.36 8.67
N ALA A 174 -12.67 25.90 8.00
CA ALA A 174 -12.85 26.66 6.77
C ALA A 174 -13.32 25.76 5.62
N ALA A 175 -12.73 24.56 5.48
CA ALA A 175 -13.12 23.59 4.46
C ALA A 175 -14.55 23.08 4.67
N LEU A 176 -14.91 22.68 5.90
CA LEU A 176 -16.27 22.23 6.23
C LEU A 176 -17.31 23.33 5.94
N LYS A 177 -17.04 24.57 6.36
CA LYS A 177 -17.91 25.71 6.08
C LYS A 177 -18.07 25.96 4.57
N ALA A 178 -17.02 25.79 3.78
CA ALA A 178 -17.05 26.00 2.33
C ALA A 178 -17.97 25.00 1.61
N GLU A 179 -18.14 23.79 2.16
CA GLU A 179 -19.04 22.75 1.64
C GLU A 179 -20.40 22.72 2.37
N GLY A 180 -20.67 23.69 3.26
CA GLY A 180 -21.92 23.74 4.03
C GLY A 180 -22.08 22.64 5.08
N LEU A 181 -20.97 21.98 5.46
CA LEU A 181 -20.95 20.89 6.43
C LEU A 181 -20.77 21.44 7.86
N PRO A 182 -21.67 21.14 8.81
CA PRO A 182 -21.46 21.52 10.21
C PRO A 182 -20.42 20.61 10.87
N PRO A 183 -19.63 21.10 11.85
CA PRO A 183 -18.83 20.24 12.72
C PRO A 183 -19.70 19.20 13.43
N VAL A 184 -19.17 17.98 13.57
CA VAL A 184 -19.88 16.86 14.19
C VAL A 184 -20.03 17.08 15.69
N VAL A 185 -21.23 16.80 16.20
CA VAL A 185 -21.48 16.68 17.64
C VAL A 185 -21.31 15.22 18.04
N LEU A 186 -20.36 14.91 18.91
CA LEU A 186 -20.15 13.54 19.36
C LEU A 186 -21.07 13.19 20.52
N GLY A 187 -21.54 11.95 20.55
CA GLY A 187 -22.32 11.36 21.63
C GLY A 187 -21.58 10.24 22.34
N ALA A 188 -22.34 9.38 23.02
CA ALA A 188 -21.81 8.19 23.68
C ALA A 188 -21.07 7.28 22.70
N LYS A 189 -19.91 6.75 23.13
CA LYS A 189 -19.02 5.84 22.38
C LYS A 189 -18.39 6.39 21.09
N ASP A 190 -18.87 7.47 20.47
CA ASP A 190 -18.35 7.96 19.18
C ASP A 190 -16.84 8.21 19.19
N GLY A 191 -16.31 8.88 20.22
CA GLY A 191 -14.89 9.17 20.32
C GLY A 191 -14.05 7.90 20.45
N LEU A 192 -14.54 6.88 21.16
CA LEU A 192 -13.90 5.57 21.24
C LEU A 192 -13.94 4.85 19.88
N CYS A 193 -15.10 4.82 19.22
CA CYS A 193 -15.25 4.16 17.91
C CYS A 193 -14.31 4.78 16.87
N LEU A 194 -14.11 6.10 16.91
CA LEU A 194 -13.22 6.80 16.01
C LEU A 194 -11.77 6.37 16.24
N VAL A 195 -11.27 6.35 17.47
CA VAL A 195 -9.86 6.03 17.72
C VAL A 195 -9.55 4.52 17.65
N ASN A 196 -10.53 3.67 17.91
CA ASN A 196 -10.29 2.24 18.11
C ASN A 196 -10.34 1.43 16.80
N GLY A 197 -9.55 0.35 16.75
CA GLY A 197 -9.53 -0.60 15.63
C GLY A 197 -8.35 -0.45 14.67
N THR A 198 -8.37 -1.27 13.62
CA THR A 198 -7.29 -1.39 12.63
C THR A 198 -7.45 -0.59 11.32
N PRO A 199 -8.41 0.37 11.11
CA PRO A 199 -8.53 1.09 9.84
C PRO A 199 -7.24 1.72 9.31
N CYS A 200 -6.39 2.21 10.20
CA CYS A 200 -5.12 2.85 9.82
C CYS A 200 -4.22 1.88 9.05
N MET A 201 -3.83 0.78 9.70
CA MET A 201 -2.94 -0.20 9.08
C MET A 201 -3.60 -0.88 7.87
N THR A 202 -4.91 -1.15 7.92
CA THR A 202 -5.63 -1.83 6.85
C THR A 202 -5.75 -0.97 5.60
N GLY A 203 -6.14 0.31 5.75
CA GLY A 203 -6.20 1.26 4.64
C GLY A 203 -4.84 1.50 4.00
N LEU A 204 -3.80 1.73 4.81
CA LEU A 204 -2.42 1.86 4.32
C LEU A 204 -1.96 0.59 3.57
N SER A 205 -2.27 -0.59 4.10
CA SER A 205 -1.86 -1.85 3.48
C SER A 205 -2.58 -2.14 2.16
N CYS A 206 -3.82 -1.69 1.99
CA CYS A 206 -4.52 -1.76 0.69
C CYS A 206 -3.78 -0.99 -0.41
N LEU A 207 -3.26 0.20 -0.10
CA LEU A 207 -2.46 0.98 -1.05
C LEU A 207 -1.11 0.29 -1.35
N ALA A 208 -0.46 -0.25 -0.31
CA ALA A 208 0.79 -0.96 -0.48
C ALA A 208 0.65 -2.24 -1.33
N LEU A 209 -0.48 -2.95 -1.22
CA LEU A 209 -0.79 -4.08 -2.10
C LEU A 209 -0.88 -3.66 -3.56
N ALA A 210 -1.54 -2.54 -3.84
CA ALA A 210 -1.66 -2.00 -5.19
C ALA A 210 -0.28 -1.72 -5.80
N ASP A 211 0.58 -1.06 -5.03
CA ASP A 211 1.93 -0.70 -5.47
C ASP A 211 2.81 -1.94 -5.63
N ALA A 212 2.75 -2.90 -4.71
CA ALA A 212 3.50 -4.16 -4.82
C ALA A 212 3.08 -4.98 -6.04
N HIS A 213 1.76 -5.10 -6.30
CA HIS A 213 1.23 -5.81 -7.46
C HIS A 213 1.73 -5.18 -8.76
N HIS A 214 1.64 -3.85 -8.87
CA HIS A 214 2.07 -3.09 -10.04
C HIS A 214 3.59 -3.16 -10.25
N LEU A 215 4.39 -3.08 -9.18
CA LEU A 215 5.84 -3.19 -9.28
C LEU A 215 6.31 -4.60 -9.67
N LEU A 216 5.61 -5.67 -9.27
CA LEU A 216 5.95 -7.03 -9.68
C LEU A 216 5.70 -7.27 -11.18
N GLN A 217 4.66 -6.65 -11.73
CA GLN A 217 4.41 -6.63 -13.16
C GLN A 217 5.56 -5.95 -13.92
N TRP A 218 5.97 -4.76 -13.48
CA TRP A 218 7.15 -4.10 -14.03
C TRP A 218 8.44 -4.88 -13.81
N ALA A 219 8.61 -5.56 -12.68
CA ALA A 219 9.78 -6.38 -12.41
C ALA A 219 9.94 -7.50 -13.45
N ASP A 220 8.86 -8.14 -13.90
CA ASP A 220 8.92 -9.16 -14.96
C ASP A 220 9.33 -8.54 -16.31
N VAL A 221 8.75 -7.40 -16.69
CA VAL A 221 9.12 -6.67 -17.92
C VAL A 221 10.61 -6.31 -17.90
N ILE A 222 11.06 -5.67 -16.83
CA ILE A 222 12.43 -5.17 -16.68
C ILE A 222 13.40 -6.35 -16.56
N GLY A 223 13.03 -7.39 -15.82
CA GLY A 223 13.80 -8.63 -15.73
C GLY A 223 13.97 -9.33 -17.08
N ALA A 224 12.92 -9.35 -17.91
CA ALA A 224 13.00 -9.86 -19.28
C ALA A 224 13.92 -9.01 -20.17
N MET A 225 13.85 -7.67 -20.08
CA MET A 225 14.78 -6.79 -20.79
C MET A 225 16.23 -7.05 -20.36
N SER A 226 16.50 -7.15 -19.05
CA SER A 226 17.82 -7.51 -18.54
C SER A 226 18.28 -8.89 -19.00
N PHE A 227 17.38 -9.88 -19.05
CA PHE A 227 17.66 -11.22 -19.56
C PHE A 227 18.05 -11.20 -21.04
N GLU A 228 17.31 -10.46 -21.86
CA GLU A 228 17.56 -10.33 -23.30
C GLU A 228 18.85 -9.54 -23.60
N ALA A 229 19.04 -8.40 -22.94
CA ALA A 229 20.26 -7.59 -23.06
C ALA A 229 21.52 -8.41 -22.74
N GLN A 230 21.40 -9.34 -21.81
CA GLN A 230 22.47 -10.23 -21.40
C GLN A 230 22.62 -11.48 -22.26
N ARG A 231 21.78 -11.66 -23.30
CA ARG A 231 21.79 -12.85 -24.15
C ARG A 231 21.51 -14.13 -23.36
N GLY A 232 20.49 -14.08 -22.51
CA GLY A 232 20.11 -15.17 -21.59
C GLY A 232 19.82 -16.50 -22.29
N GLN A 233 19.96 -17.60 -21.54
CA GLN A 233 19.74 -18.96 -22.01
C GLN A 233 18.28 -19.36 -21.77
N ILE A 234 17.45 -19.24 -22.81
CA ILE A 234 15.98 -19.34 -22.72
C ILE A 234 15.45 -20.68 -22.19
N ASP A 235 16.22 -21.76 -22.32
CA ASP A 235 15.85 -23.08 -21.78
C ASP A 235 15.65 -23.05 -20.25
N ALA A 236 16.17 -22.05 -19.53
CA ALA A 236 15.86 -21.82 -18.12
C ALA A 236 14.39 -21.47 -17.85
N PHE A 237 13.68 -20.96 -18.86
CA PHE A 237 12.26 -20.60 -18.80
C PHE A 237 11.37 -21.59 -19.56
N ASP A 238 11.90 -22.77 -19.88
CA ASP A 238 11.16 -23.86 -20.51
C ASP A 238 9.87 -24.19 -19.72
N GLU A 239 8.76 -24.32 -20.44
CA GLU A 239 7.45 -24.55 -19.84
C GLU A 239 7.38 -25.88 -19.09
N ALA A 240 7.91 -26.96 -19.67
CA ALA A 240 7.88 -28.28 -19.05
C ALA A 240 8.77 -28.31 -17.79
N ILE A 241 9.91 -27.63 -17.80
CA ILE A 241 10.78 -27.52 -16.62
C ILE A 241 10.12 -26.69 -15.52
N ILE A 242 9.54 -25.53 -15.86
CA ILE A 242 8.85 -24.70 -14.86
C ILE A 242 7.65 -25.44 -14.26
N ALA A 243 6.88 -26.18 -15.05
CA ALA A 243 5.73 -26.95 -14.58
C ALA A 243 6.08 -28.01 -13.52
N LEU A 244 7.33 -28.52 -13.49
CA LEU A 244 7.80 -29.47 -12.47
C LEU A 244 7.94 -28.84 -11.08
N LYS A 245 7.91 -27.50 -10.96
CA LYS A 245 7.93 -26.77 -9.69
C LYS A 245 6.65 -25.92 -9.55
N PRO A 246 5.54 -26.50 -9.05
CA PRO A 246 4.18 -25.98 -9.23
C PRO A 246 3.80 -24.84 -8.25
N HIS A 247 4.71 -23.90 -7.99
CA HIS A 247 4.38 -22.68 -7.25
C HIS A 247 3.60 -21.73 -8.16
N PRO A 248 2.39 -21.27 -7.79
CA PRO A 248 1.53 -20.45 -8.66
C PRO A 248 2.22 -19.20 -9.20
N GLY A 249 2.88 -18.42 -8.33
CA GLY A 249 3.61 -17.23 -8.76
C GLY A 249 4.74 -17.56 -9.74
N MET A 250 5.46 -18.68 -9.55
CA MET A 250 6.51 -19.10 -10.47
C MET A 250 5.97 -19.48 -11.84
N GLN A 251 4.80 -20.15 -11.90
CA GLN A 251 4.14 -20.47 -13.16
C GLN A 251 3.75 -19.20 -13.91
N GLN A 252 3.16 -18.23 -13.20
CA GLN A 252 2.74 -16.96 -13.78
C GLN A 252 3.92 -16.18 -14.37
N VAL A 253 5.04 -16.08 -13.62
CA VAL A 253 6.25 -15.40 -14.13
C VAL A 253 6.83 -16.14 -15.34
N GLY A 254 6.84 -17.47 -15.33
CA GLY A 254 7.27 -18.25 -16.50
C GLY A 254 6.46 -17.93 -17.77
N ILE A 255 5.13 -17.83 -17.64
CA ILE A 255 4.24 -17.43 -18.74
C ILE A 255 4.57 -16.00 -19.21
N ASN A 256 4.68 -15.05 -18.27
CA ASN A 256 4.99 -13.66 -18.56
C ASN A 256 6.32 -13.52 -19.31
N LEU A 257 7.41 -14.15 -18.82
CA LEU A 257 8.74 -14.06 -19.43
C LEU A 257 8.77 -14.63 -20.85
N ARG A 258 8.13 -15.78 -21.09
CA ARG A 258 8.06 -16.35 -22.44
C ARG A 258 7.28 -15.44 -23.40
N ALA A 259 6.19 -14.83 -22.95
CA ALA A 259 5.43 -13.88 -23.75
C ALA A 259 6.21 -12.59 -24.03
N LEU A 260 6.95 -12.06 -23.05
CA LEU A 260 7.78 -10.85 -23.19
C LEU A 260 8.90 -11.05 -24.21
N LEU A 261 9.53 -12.22 -24.19
CA LEU A 261 10.71 -12.57 -25.00
C LEU A 261 10.37 -13.18 -26.37
N ASP A 262 9.08 -13.34 -26.68
CA ASP A 262 8.63 -13.97 -27.92
C ASP A 262 9.15 -13.24 -29.16
N GLY A 263 9.67 -13.98 -30.13
CA GLY A 263 10.21 -13.44 -31.38
C GLY A 263 11.60 -12.78 -31.31
N SER A 264 12.29 -12.82 -30.15
CA SER A 264 13.63 -12.26 -29.97
C SER A 264 14.71 -12.96 -30.83
N GLU A 265 15.33 -12.21 -31.74
CA GLU A 265 16.50 -12.68 -32.49
C GLU A 265 17.76 -12.71 -31.62
N VAL A 266 17.87 -11.77 -30.67
CA VAL A 266 19.00 -11.70 -29.71
C VAL A 266 19.10 -12.99 -28.91
N ILE A 267 17.98 -13.50 -28.39
CA ILE A 267 17.94 -14.76 -27.66
C ILE A 267 18.19 -15.94 -28.59
N ALA A 268 17.55 -15.97 -29.76
CA ALA A 268 17.69 -17.07 -30.72
C ALA A 268 19.14 -17.25 -31.19
N SER A 269 19.84 -16.14 -31.52
CA SER A 269 21.24 -16.15 -31.97
C SER A 269 22.24 -16.46 -30.84
N SER A 270 21.79 -16.34 -29.59
CA SER A 270 22.61 -16.54 -28.39
C SER A 270 22.41 -17.90 -27.72
N LYS A 271 21.62 -18.80 -28.30
CA LYS A 271 21.39 -20.12 -27.73
C LYS A 271 22.70 -20.90 -27.65
N GLY A 272 23.04 -21.38 -26.45
CA GLY A 272 24.21 -22.23 -26.22
C GLY A 272 25.54 -21.48 -26.12
N ILE A 273 25.57 -20.13 -26.10
CA ILE A 273 26.81 -19.37 -25.88
C ILE A 273 27.44 -19.65 -24.50
N ARG A 274 26.63 -20.16 -23.56
CA ARG A 274 27.06 -20.67 -22.26
C ARG A 274 26.07 -21.71 -21.74
N THR A 275 26.53 -22.57 -20.85
CA THR A 275 25.72 -23.66 -20.28
C THR A 275 24.62 -23.16 -19.34
N GLN A 276 24.88 -22.11 -18.57
CA GLN A 276 23.91 -21.53 -17.63
C GLN A 276 24.19 -20.04 -17.40
N ASP A 277 23.15 -19.27 -17.12
CA ASP A 277 23.30 -17.91 -16.62
C ASP A 277 23.54 -17.87 -15.10
N ALA A 278 23.98 -16.72 -14.61
CA ALA A 278 24.00 -16.43 -13.18
C ALA A 278 22.58 -16.46 -12.58
N LEU A 279 22.48 -16.71 -11.27
CA LEU A 279 21.20 -16.88 -10.59
C LEU A 279 20.27 -15.66 -10.71
N SER A 280 20.81 -14.43 -10.71
CA SER A 280 19.97 -13.23 -10.87
C SER A 280 19.25 -13.17 -12.22
N ILE A 281 19.73 -13.89 -13.24
CA ILE A 281 19.16 -13.97 -14.59
C ILE A 281 18.29 -15.21 -14.76
N ARG A 282 18.77 -16.40 -14.38
CA ARG A 282 18.01 -17.65 -14.59
C ARG A 282 16.95 -17.94 -13.53
N SER A 283 17.05 -17.33 -12.34
CA SER A 283 16.13 -17.59 -11.23
C SER A 283 14.98 -16.58 -11.13
N ILE A 284 14.72 -15.80 -12.19
CA ILE A 284 13.64 -14.80 -12.22
C ILE A 284 12.28 -15.44 -11.88
N PRO A 285 11.85 -16.57 -12.50
CA PRO A 285 10.59 -17.22 -12.15
C PRO A 285 10.46 -17.56 -10.66
N GLN A 286 11.54 -18.04 -10.05
CA GLN A 286 11.56 -18.50 -8.67
C GLN A 286 11.48 -17.32 -7.70
N ILE A 287 12.24 -16.25 -7.96
CA ILE A 287 12.34 -15.09 -7.06
C ILE A 287 11.10 -14.20 -7.20
N HIS A 288 10.73 -13.83 -8.42
CA HIS A 288 9.54 -13.00 -8.66
C HIS A 288 8.26 -13.76 -8.31
N GLY A 289 8.22 -15.06 -8.60
CA GLY A 289 7.09 -15.92 -8.26
C GLY A 289 6.86 -16.04 -6.76
N ALA A 290 7.94 -16.20 -5.97
CA ALA A 290 7.84 -16.23 -4.52
C ALA A 290 7.29 -14.92 -3.94
N ALA A 291 7.65 -13.76 -4.52
CA ALA A 291 7.11 -12.48 -4.09
C ALA A 291 5.61 -12.34 -4.44
N ARG A 292 5.17 -12.83 -5.60
CA ARG A 292 3.74 -12.89 -5.97
C ARG A 292 2.93 -13.78 -5.01
N ASP A 293 3.50 -14.92 -4.59
CA ASP A 293 2.87 -15.79 -3.59
C ASP A 293 2.70 -15.06 -2.23
N GLN A 294 3.64 -14.17 -1.87
CA GLN A 294 3.52 -13.33 -0.67
C GLN A 294 2.50 -12.19 -0.82
N VAL A 295 2.39 -11.57 -2.00
CA VAL A 295 1.32 -10.60 -2.29
C VAL A 295 -0.06 -11.26 -2.16
N GLU A 296 -0.22 -12.48 -2.66
CA GLU A 296 -1.46 -13.24 -2.54
C GLU A 296 -1.78 -13.61 -1.08
N HIS A 297 -0.76 -14.00 -0.28
CA HIS A 297 -0.94 -14.18 1.16
C HIS A 297 -1.39 -12.89 1.85
N ALA A 298 -0.72 -11.77 1.59
CA ALA A 298 -1.03 -10.48 2.18
C ALA A 298 -2.43 -9.99 1.77
N THR A 299 -2.80 -10.17 0.50
CA THR A 299 -4.14 -9.87 -0.03
C THR A 299 -5.21 -10.54 0.81
N ARG A 300 -5.09 -11.85 1.07
CA ARG A 300 -6.08 -12.57 1.88
C ARG A 300 -6.18 -12.02 3.31
N GLN A 301 -5.05 -11.72 3.97
CA GLN A 301 -5.07 -11.21 5.35
C GLN A 301 -5.69 -9.81 5.42
N ILE A 302 -5.29 -8.93 4.49
CA ILE A 302 -5.73 -7.53 4.47
C ILE A 302 -7.21 -7.42 4.06
N GLU A 303 -7.68 -8.18 3.06
CA GLU A 303 -9.10 -8.20 2.69
C GLU A 303 -9.96 -8.84 3.79
N THR A 304 -9.45 -9.83 4.52
CA THR A 304 -10.17 -10.39 5.68
C THR A 304 -10.32 -9.34 6.78
N GLU A 305 -9.25 -8.61 7.11
CA GLU A 305 -9.31 -7.52 8.10
C GLU A 305 -10.21 -6.37 7.64
N LEU A 306 -10.15 -5.99 6.35
CA LEU A 306 -10.99 -4.95 5.75
C LEU A 306 -12.48 -5.24 5.93
N ASN A 307 -12.88 -6.51 5.87
CA ASN A 307 -14.25 -6.96 6.03
C ASN A 307 -14.57 -7.46 7.44
N SER A 308 -13.79 -7.05 8.45
CA SER A 308 -13.97 -7.41 9.86
C SER A 308 -14.47 -6.24 10.70
N ALA A 309 -15.18 -6.55 11.79
CA ALA A 309 -15.53 -5.57 12.82
C ALA A 309 -14.41 -5.47 13.86
N THR A 310 -13.62 -4.39 13.79
CA THR A 310 -12.35 -4.24 14.51
C THR A 310 -12.42 -3.29 15.70
N ASP A 311 -13.61 -2.83 16.08
CA ASP A 311 -13.84 -1.93 17.23
C ASP A 311 -13.98 -2.72 18.55
N ASN A 312 -13.84 -2.07 19.70
CA ASN A 312 -14.10 -2.62 21.02
C ASN A 312 -14.72 -1.57 21.98
N PRO A 313 -15.78 -1.90 22.74
CA PRO A 313 -16.56 -3.14 22.66
C PRO A 313 -17.48 -3.17 21.44
N LEU A 314 -17.89 -4.38 21.07
CA LEU A 314 -18.88 -4.58 20.01
C LEU A 314 -20.28 -4.79 20.61
N VAL A 315 -21.29 -4.30 19.88
CA VAL A 315 -22.71 -4.50 20.19
C VAL A 315 -23.32 -5.58 19.30
N LEU A 316 -24.07 -6.48 19.92
CA LEU A 316 -24.74 -7.61 19.26
C LEU A 316 -26.22 -7.61 19.61
N GLY A 317 -27.06 -8.14 18.71
CA GLY A 317 -28.49 -8.30 18.94
C GLY A 317 -29.31 -7.09 18.50
N THR A 318 -30.38 -6.83 19.26
CA THR A 318 -31.37 -5.75 19.02
C THR A 318 -31.51 -4.90 20.29
N PRO A 319 -32.10 -3.69 20.23
CA PRO A 319 -32.29 -2.86 21.42
C PRO A 319 -33.04 -3.55 22.57
N ASP A 320 -33.91 -4.52 22.30
CA ASP A 320 -34.66 -5.25 23.32
C ASP A 320 -33.92 -6.47 23.88
N ASN A 321 -32.93 -6.99 23.14
CA ASN A 321 -32.13 -8.14 23.51
C ASN A 321 -30.71 -7.98 22.95
N TYR A 322 -29.88 -7.23 23.68
CA TYR A 322 -28.52 -6.91 23.26
C TYR A 322 -27.47 -7.60 24.13
N ARG A 323 -26.26 -7.67 23.60
CA ARG A 323 -25.03 -7.98 24.33
C ARG A 323 -23.96 -6.97 23.95
N VAL A 324 -23.28 -6.44 24.95
CA VAL A 324 -22.04 -5.66 24.78
C VAL A 324 -20.88 -6.55 25.15
N VAL A 325 -19.94 -6.74 24.23
CA VAL A 325 -18.83 -7.67 24.42
C VAL A 325 -17.51 -6.91 24.34
N SER A 326 -16.78 -6.90 25.45
CA SER A 326 -15.39 -6.44 25.49
C SER A 326 -14.46 -7.55 25.00
N GLN A 327 -13.57 -7.23 24.07
CA GLN A 327 -12.80 -8.18 23.27
C GLN A 327 -11.58 -7.48 22.61
N ALA A 328 -10.79 -8.19 21.80
CA ALA A 328 -9.49 -7.74 21.29
C ALA A 328 -9.33 -7.65 19.74
N ASN A 329 -10.42 -7.55 18.97
CA ASN A 329 -10.43 -7.35 17.52
C ASN A 329 -9.71 -6.08 17.05
N PRO A 330 -9.52 -5.01 17.86
CA PRO A 330 -8.60 -3.93 17.48
C PRO A 330 -7.13 -4.36 17.31
N HIS A 331 -6.76 -5.59 17.68
CA HIS A 331 -5.39 -6.06 17.62
C HIS A 331 -5.03 -6.64 16.24
N GLY A 332 -4.45 -5.81 15.36
CA GLY A 332 -4.15 -6.15 13.95
C GLY A 332 -2.91 -7.02 13.69
N GLN A 333 -2.70 -8.09 14.46
CA GLN A 333 -1.49 -8.95 14.32
C GLN A 333 -1.35 -9.56 12.92
N SER A 334 -2.47 -9.98 12.31
CA SER A 334 -2.48 -10.60 10.99
C SER A 334 -2.04 -9.63 9.90
N VAL A 335 -2.51 -8.38 9.94
CA VAL A 335 -2.09 -7.33 9.01
C VAL A 335 -0.63 -6.95 9.23
N ALA A 336 -0.18 -6.86 10.48
CA ALA A 336 1.23 -6.58 10.80
C ALA A 336 2.17 -7.64 10.20
N LEU A 337 1.88 -8.94 10.41
CA LEU A 337 2.64 -10.04 9.81
C LEU A 337 2.61 -10.01 8.29
N ALA A 338 1.44 -9.76 7.69
CA ALA A 338 1.28 -9.68 6.24
C ALA A 338 2.12 -8.54 5.64
N ALA A 339 2.08 -7.34 6.23
CA ALA A 339 2.85 -6.19 5.79
C ALA A 339 4.37 -6.43 5.94
N ASP A 340 4.81 -7.04 7.05
CA ASP A 340 6.23 -7.38 7.27
C ASP A 340 6.75 -8.42 6.27
N MET A 341 5.99 -9.49 6.05
CA MET A 341 6.37 -10.53 5.08
C MET A 341 6.41 -9.98 3.65
N LEU A 342 5.46 -9.10 3.29
CA LEU A 342 5.47 -8.43 2.01
C LEU A 342 6.65 -7.47 1.86
N ALA A 343 7.05 -6.76 2.94
CA ALA A 343 8.24 -5.92 2.94
C ALA A 343 9.51 -6.73 2.68
N ILE A 344 9.65 -7.92 3.28
CA ILE A 344 10.77 -8.83 3.02
C ILE A 344 10.77 -9.30 1.56
N ALA A 345 9.61 -9.72 1.04
CA ALA A 345 9.49 -10.19 -0.33
C ALA A 345 9.87 -9.10 -1.36
N MET A 346 9.39 -7.88 -1.17
CA MET A 346 9.70 -6.76 -2.06
C MET A 346 11.14 -6.26 -1.89
N ALA A 347 11.75 -6.41 -0.71
CA ALA A 347 13.18 -6.16 -0.52
C ALA A 347 14.01 -7.08 -1.42
N GLU A 348 13.63 -8.36 -1.51
CA GLU A 348 14.31 -9.33 -2.37
C GLU A 348 14.13 -9.03 -3.87
N ILE A 349 12.97 -8.48 -4.28
CA ILE A 349 12.78 -7.98 -5.65
C ILE A 349 13.78 -6.85 -5.97
N GLY A 350 13.92 -5.87 -5.07
CA GLY A 350 14.92 -4.82 -5.22
C GLY A 350 16.35 -5.37 -5.24
N SER A 351 16.66 -6.33 -4.35
CA SER A 351 17.96 -6.97 -4.24
C SER A 351 18.35 -7.71 -5.53
N VAL A 352 17.45 -8.53 -6.10
CA VAL A 352 17.74 -9.25 -7.35
C VAL A 352 17.81 -8.32 -8.55
N ALA A 353 16.99 -7.26 -8.59
CA ALA A 353 17.07 -6.21 -9.61
C ALA A 353 18.43 -5.51 -9.59
N GLU A 354 18.94 -5.19 -8.40
CA GLU A 354 20.28 -4.60 -8.24
C GLU A 354 21.39 -5.57 -8.70
N ARG A 355 21.24 -6.88 -8.46
CA ARG A 355 22.18 -7.87 -9.01
C ARG A 355 22.09 -8.02 -10.53
N ARG A 356 20.93 -7.80 -11.16
CA ARG A 356 20.81 -7.83 -12.63
C ARG A 356 21.40 -6.57 -13.25
N LEU A 357 21.14 -5.40 -12.67
CA LEU A 357 21.66 -4.14 -13.19
C LEU A 357 23.18 -4.02 -13.05
N ASP A 358 23.79 -4.57 -11.97
CA ASP A 358 25.25 -4.72 -11.87
C ASP A 358 25.80 -5.48 -13.08
N ARG A 359 25.19 -6.63 -13.39
CA ARG A 359 25.65 -7.45 -14.50
C ARG A 359 25.53 -6.74 -15.84
N LEU A 360 24.58 -5.83 -16.04
CA LEU A 360 24.43 -5.07 -17.29
C LEU A 360 25.62 -4.13 -17.50
N ILE A 361 26.00 -3.40 -16.46
CA ILE A 361 27.06 -2.38 -16.54
C ILE A 361 28.47 -2.96 -16.38
N ASN A 362 28.60 -4.17 -15.83
CA ASN A 362 29.88 -4.76 -15.48
C ASN A 362 30.59 -5.37 -16.72
N PRO A 363 31.72 -4.78 -17.16
CA PRO A 363 32.42 -5.22 -18.38
C PRO A 363 33.00 -6.63 -18.29
N HIS A 364 33.15 -7.20 -17.09
CA HIS A 364 33.66 -8.54 -16.91
C HIS A 364 32.64 -9.64 -17.22
N VAL A 365 31.34 -9.31 -17.25
CA VAL A 365 30.28 -10.31 -17.36
C VAL A 365 29.19 -9.98 -18.37
N SER A 366 29.03 -8.72 -18.79
CA SER A 366 27.95 -8.33 -19.72
C SER A 366 28.27 -8.71 -21.18
N GLY A 367 29.53 -8.61 -21.57
CA GLY A 367 29.92 -8.62 -22.97
C GLY A 367 29.39 -7.41 -23.76
N LEU A 368 29.06 -6.32 -23.05
CA LEU A 368 28.68 -5.00 -23.55
C LEU A 368 29.79 -3.99 -23.21
N PRO A 369 29.79 -2.78 -23.80
CA PRO A 369 30.72 -1.73 -23.42
C PRO A 369 30.67 -1.44 -21.91
N ALA A 370 31.85 -1.20 -21.32
CA ALA A 370 31.98 -0.93 -19.90
C ALA A 370 31.04 0.21 -19.48
N PHE A 371 30.19 -0.04 -18.48
CA PHE A 371 29.24 0.92 -17.94
C PHE A 371 28.27 1.51 -18.97
N LEU A 372 28.03 0.77 -20.06
CA LEU A 372 27.05 1.07 -21.11
C LEU A 372 27.23 2.42 -21.81
N VAL A 373 28.48 2.84 -22.03
CA VAL A 373 28.83 4.06 -22.76
C VAL A 373 29.73 3.77 -23.96
N SER A 374 29.53 4.52 -25.04
CA SER A 374 30.24 4.31 -26.31
C SER A 374 31.74 4.63 -26.24
N ASN A 375 32.13 5.66 -25.47
CA ASN A 375 33.51 6.13 -25.35
C ASN A 375 34.00 6.10 -23.87
N PRO A 376 34.35 4.91 -23.34
CA PRO A 376 34.78 4.78 -21.96
C PRO A 376 36.14 5.47 -21.69
N GLY A 377 36.34 5.94 -20.45
CA GLY A 377 37.59 6.55 -19.98
C GLY A 377 37.50 8.08 -19.85
N VAL A 378 36.99 8.76 -20.88
CA VAL A 378 36.55 10.17 -20.73
C VAL A 378 35.15 10.24 -20.13
N ASN A 379 34.30 9.24 -20.45
CA ASN A 379 32.99 9.07 -19.84
C ASN A 379 33.03 7.97 -18.79
N SER A 380 32.41 8.23 -17.64
CA SER A 380 32.12 7.24 -16.60
C SER A 380 30.94 6.34 -16.98
N GLY A 381 30.11 6.77 -17.93
CA GLY A 381 28.91 6.04 -18.34
C GLY A 381 27.89 5.99 -17.22
N MET A 382 27.19 4.88 -17.13
CA MET A 382 26.19 4.62 -16.10
C MET A 382 26.77 3.82 -14.92
N MET A 383 28.04 4.05 -14.57
CA MET A 383 28.71 3.34 -13.46
C MET A 383 28.06 3.64 -12.11
N ILE A 384 27.86 4.92 -11.81
CA ILE A 384 27.50 5.38 -10.46
C ILE A 384 26.04 5.09 -10.09
N VAL A 385 25.16 4.82 -11.06
CA VAL A 385 23.75 4.49 -10.74
C VAL A 385 23.62 3.18 -9.98
N GLN A 386 24.59 2.26 -10.11
CA GLN A 386 24.66 1.07 -9.25
C GLN A 386 24.83 1.44 -7.78
N TYR A 387 25.58 2.49 -7.46
CA TYR A 387 25.87 2.86 -6.08
C TYR A 387 24.59 3.35 -5.41
N VAL A 388 23.75 4.05 -6.18
CA VAL A 388 22.41 4.47 -5.76
C VAL A 388 21.54 3.25 -5.48
N ALA A 389 21.46 2.30 -6.42
CA ALA A 389 20.67 1.08 -6.23
C ALA A 389 21.16 0.23 -5.04
N ALA A 390 22.47 0.09 -4.86
CA ALA A 390 23.08 -0.64 -3.75
C ALA A 390 22.78 0.04 -2.39
N SER A 391 22.82 1.38 -2.33
CA SER A 391 22.45 2.14 -1.14
C SER A 391 20.98 1.90 -0.76
N LEU A 392 20.07 1.93 -1.74
CA LEU A 392 18.65 1.67 -1.54
C LEU A 392 18.38 0.23 -1.10
N CYS A 393 19.11 -0.75 -1.63
CA CYS A 393 19.06 -2.13 -1.13
C CYS A 393 19.51 -2.23 0.33
N GLY A 394 20.56 -1.49 0.71
CA GLY A 394 21.03 -1.39 2.09
C GLY A 394 19.97 -0.83 3.04
N GLN A 395 19.23 0.20 2.61
CA GLN A 395 18.09 0.74 3.36
C GLN A 395 16.94 -0.26 3.45
N ASN A 396 16.59 -0.93 2.34
CA ASN A 396 15.53 -1.93 2.32
C ASN A 396 15.79 -3.10 3.26
N ARG A 397 17.06 -3.51 3.45
CA ARG A 397 17.41 -4.54 4.45
C ARG A 397 17.05 -4.12 5.88
N GLN A 398 17.17 -2.83 6.21
CA GLN A 398 16.78 -2.30 7.51
C GLN A 398 15.26 -2.20 7.62
N LEU A 399 14.59 -1.70 6.57
CA LEU A 399 13.12 -1.61 6.51
C LEU A 399 12.43 -2.98 6.49
N ALA A 400 13.11 -4.04 6.03
CA ALA A 400 12.61 -5.41 6.03
C ALA A 400 12.72 -6.10 7.40
N GLN A 401 13.34 -5.50 8.41
CA GLN A 401 13.29 -6.04 9.76
C GLN A 401 11.83 -6.02 10.27
N PRO A 402 11.31 -7.11 10.84
CA PRO A 402 9.90 -7.19 11.24
C PRO A 402 9.57 -6.21 12.37
N ALA A 403 8.62 -5.30 12.13
CA ALA A 403 8.11 -4.40 13.17
C ALA A 403 7.14 -5.12 14.12
N VAL A 404 6.52 -6.20 13.66
CA VAL A 404 5.56 -7.01 14.43
C VAL A 404 6.17 -7.71 15.65
N LEU A 405 7.50 -7.78 15.73
CA LEU A 405 8.22 -8.34 16.87
C LEU A 405 8.48 -7.30 17.98
N ASP A 406 8.30 -6.01 17.67
CA ASP A 406 8.47 -4.94 18.65
C ASP A 406 7.23 -4.88 19.55
N ASN A 407 7.36 -5.33 20.80
CA ASN A 407 6.27 -5.26 21.77
C ASN A 407 6.63 -4.37 22.96
N PHE A 408 5.64 -3.61 23.43
CA PHE A 408 5.79 -2.65 24.53
C PHE A 408 4.60 -2.75 25.47
N VAL A 409 4.82 -2.33 26.73
CA VAL A 409 3.76 -2.24 27.72
C VAL A 409 3.34 -0.78 27.87
N THR A 410 2.10 -0.46 27.50
CA THR A 410 1.52 0.88 27.56
C THR A 410 0.34 0.93 28.54
N SER A 411 -0.16 2.15 28.78
CA SER A 411 -1.40 2.36 29.53
C SER A 411 -1.41 1.75 30.94
N GLY A 412 -0.28 1.81 31.64
CA GLY A 412 -0.19 1.35 33.04
C GLY A 412 -0.37 -0.16 33.21
N LEU A 413 0.27 -0.95 32.33
CA LEU A 413 0.20 -2.43 32.28
C LEU A 413 -1.07 -3.01 31.66
N GLN A 414 -2.01 -2.17 31.21
CA GLN A 414 -3.27 -2.66 30.63
C GLN A 414 -3.12 -3.11 29.18
N GLU A 415 -2.24 -2.45 28.43
CA GLU A 415 -1.90 -2.77 27.04
C GLU A 415 -0.50 -3.38 27.05
N ASP A 416 -0.42 -4.69 27.26
CA ASP A 416 0.84 -5.44 27.44
C ASP A 416 1.30 -6.16 26.17
N HIS A 417 0.47 -6.16 25.13
CA HIS A 417 0.80 -6.67 23.80
C HIS A 417 0.24 -5.78 22.68
N LEU A 418 1.09 -5.41 21.73
CA LEU A 418 0.79 -4.52 20.61
C LEU A 418 1.25 -5.17 19.29
N SER A 419 0.53 -4.91 18.20
CA SER A 419 0.84 -5.51 16.89
C SER A 419 1.84 -4.72 16.05
N MET A 420 1.99 -3.42 16.33
CA MET A 420 2.81 -2.50 15.52
C MET A 420 2.42 -2.43 14.03
N GLY A 421 1.20 -2.83 13.68
CA GLY A 421 0.76 -2.96 12.28
C GLY A 421 0.83 -1.67 11.46
N THR A 422 0.59 -0.51 12.08
CA THR A 422 0.76 0.79 11.41
C THR A 422 2.22 1.04 11.00
N ASN A 423 3.18 0.66 11.85
CA ASN A 423 4.61 0.79 11.55
C ASN A 423 5.02 -0.18 10.43
N ALA A 424 4.50 -1.41 10.47
CA ALA A 424 4.72 -2.40 9.40
C ALA A 424 4.20 -1.89 8.04
N ALA A 425 3.02 -1.29 8.00
CA ALA A 425 2.47 -0.70 6.77
C ALA A 425 3.29 0.51 6.29
N LEU A 426 3.67 1.44 7.19
CA LEU A 426 4.42 2.64 6.81
C LEU A 426 5.82 2.33 6.28
N LYS A 427 6.55 1.39 6.90
CA LYS A 427 7.87 0.99 6.39
C LYS A 427 7.77 0.25 5.05
N LEU A 428 6.69 -0.50 4.82
CA LEU A 428 6.42 -1.14 3.54
C LEU A 428 6.25 -0.08 2.43
N HIS A 429 5.50 0.99 2.68
CA HIS A 429 5.38 2.12 1.73
C HIS A 429 6.74 2.72 1.36
N GLN A 430 7.59 3.00 2.35
CA GLN A 430 8.94 3.51 2.11
C GLN A 430 9.81 2.52 1.32
N LEU A 431 9.70 1.23 1.62
CA LEU A 431 10.43 0.17 0.94
C LEU A 431 9.99 0.06 -0.53
N LEU A 432 8.69 0.11 -0.83
CA LEU A 432 8.15 0.09 -2.19
C LEU A 432 8.61 1.31 -3.00
N ALA A 433 8.71 2.49 -2.36
CA ALA A 433 9.29 3.67 -3.00
C ALA A 433 10.76 3.45 -3.39
N ASN A 434 11.56 2.81 -2.52
CA ASN A 434 12.94 2.44 -2.84
C ASN A 434 13.03 1.40 -3.96
N VAL A 435 12.17 0.37 -3.95
CA VAL A 435 12.09 -0.65 -5.01
C VAL A 435 11.74 -0.02 -6.36
N THR A 436 10.83 0.95 -6.38
CA THR A 436 10.49 1.72 -7.60
C THR A 436 11.73 2.37 -8.21
N GLN A 437 12.58 2.98 -7.39
CA GLN A 437 13.82 3.61 -7.87
C GLN A 437 14.82 2.58 -8.38
N ILE A 438 14.98 1.45 -7.69
CA ILE A 438 15.89 0.38 -8.11
C ILE A 438 15.46 -0.20 -9.46
N LEU A 439 14.16 -0.51 -9.63
CA LEU A 439 13.61 -0.99 -10.90
C LEU A 439 13.73 0.06 -12.00
N ALA A 440 13.54 1.35 -11.69
CA ALA A 440 13.73 2.42 -12.67
C ALA A 440 15.18 2.48 -13.19
N ILE A 441 16.15 2.31 -12.28
CA ILE A 441 17.57 2.24 -12.66
C ILE A 441 17.83 1.01 -13.53
N GLU A 442 17.31 -0.17 -13.15
CA GLU A 442 17.45 -1.38 -13.97
C GLU A 442 16.85 -1.20 -15.36
N TYR A 443 15.64 -0.62 -15.46
CA TYR A 443 14.97 -0.36 -16.73
C TYR A 443 15.78 0.58 -17.64
N LEU A 444 16.31 1.67 -17.07
CA LEU A 444 17.17 2.60 -17.78
C LEU A 444 18.42 1.91 -18.33
N LEU A 445 19.05 1.05 -17.53
CA LEU A 445 20.25 0.30 -17.91
C LEU A 445 19.94 -0.76 -18.97
N ALA A 446 18.84 -1.50 -18.83
CA ALA A 446 18.45 -2.53 -19.80
C ALA A 446 18.12 -1.90 -21.16
N ALA A 447 17.40 -0.77 -21.17
CA ALA A 447 17.11 -0.02 -22.38
C ALA A 447 18.37 0.57 -23.03
N GLN A 448 19.34 1.02 -22.22
CA GLN A 448 20.64 1.45 -22.74
C GLN A 448 21.42 0.28 -23.34
N ALA A 449 21.38 -0.90 -22.72
CA ALA A 449 22.01 -2.10 -23.27
C ALA A 449 21.42 -2.48 -24.65
N PHE A 450 20.12 -2.28 -24.86
CA PHE A 450 19.48 -2.50 -26.16
C PHE A 450 20.04 -1.60 -27.26
N GLU A 451 20.54 -0.40 -26.95
CA GLU A 451 21.17 0.46 -27.97
C GLU A 451 22.38 -0.18 -28.65
N PHE A 452 23.08 -1.08 -27.95
CA PHE A 452 24.23 -1.82 -28.46
C PHE A 452 23.83 -3.11 -29.19
N LEU A 453 22.54 -3.47 -29.18
CA LEU A 453 22.01 -4.71 -29.75
C LEU A 453 20.94 -4.47 -30.82
N LYS A 454 20.52 -3.22 -31.05
CA LYS A 454 19.38 -2.82 -31.88
C LYS A 454 19.45 -3.16 -33.37
N ASP A 455 20.59 -3.68 -33.83
CA ASP A 455 20.72 -4.27 -35.17
C ASP A 455 20.00 -5.63 -35.30
N GLN A 456 19.55 -6.20 -34.17
CA GLN A 456 18.73 -7.41 -34.09
C GLN A 456 17.33 -7.09 -33.59
N ARG A 457 16.34 -7.91 -33.95
CA ARG A 457 14.98 -7.78 -33.41
C ARG A 457 14.91 -8.26 -31.95
N PHE A 458 14.30 -7.46 -31.08
CA PHE A 458 14.02 -7.84 -29.69
C PHE A 458 12.71 -8.62 -29.55
N GLY A 459 12.47 -9.19 -28.37
CA GLY A 459 11.19 -9.79 -28.00
C GLY A 459 10.05 -8.78 -28.12
N ALA A 460 8.83 -9.24 -28.45
CA ALA A 460 7.71 -8.34 -28.71
C ALA A 460 7.38 -7.41 -27.52
N GLY A 461 7.39 -7.96 -26.30
CA GLY A 461 7.12 -7.18 -25.09
C GLY A 461 8.30 -6.31 -24.68
N THR A 462 9.53 -6.82 -24.77
CA THR A 462 10.74 -6.07 -24.42
C THR A 462 11.04 -4.93 -25.40
N ASP A 463 10.76 -5.09 -26.70
CA ASP A 463 10.81 -4.02 -27.71
C ASP A 463 9.81 -2.91 -27.39
N SER A 464 8.56 -3.27 -27.06
CA SER A 464 7.53 -2.31 -26.66
C SER A 464 7.96 -1.51 -25.43
N ALA A 465 8.47 -2.19 -24.39
CA ALA A 465 9.02 -1.54 -23.20
C ALA A 465 10.21 -0.64 -23.53
N TRP A 466 11.15 -1.09 -24.36
CA TRP A 466 12.30 -0.27 -24.76
C TRP A 466 11.87 1.03 -25.45
N ARG A 467 10.94 0.93 -26.42
CA ARG A 467 10.40 2.10 -27.14
C ARG A 467 9.66 3.06 -26.23
N LEU A 468 8.83 2.54 -25.32
CA LEU A 468 8.10 3.34 -24.34
C LEU A 468 9.05 4.21 -23.50
N LEU A 469 10.18 3.65 -23.05
CA LEU A 469 11.16 4.45 -22.31
C LEU A 469 11.81 5.50 -23.21
N ARG A 470 12.15 5.14 -24.46
CA ARG A 470 12.81 6.03 -25.42
C ARG A 470 11.96 7.22 -25.86
N GLU A 471 10.65 7.15 -25.73
CA GLU A 471 9.76 8.30 -25.89
C GLU A 471 10.01 9.40 -24.84
N LYS A 472 10.56 9.06 -23.68
CA LYS A 472 10.81 10.00 -22.58
C LYS A 472 12.28 10.23 -22.29
N VAL A 473 13.12 9.20 -22.44
CA VAL A 473 14.53 9.23 -22.06
C VAL A 473 15.40 8.83 -23.25
N PRO A 474 16.19 9.76 -23.83
CA PRO A 474 17.01 9.48 -25.00
C PRO A 474 18.16 8.51 -24.68
N PRO A 475 18.77 7.85 -25.69
CA PRO A 475 19.99 7.07 -25.52
C PRO A 475 21.12 7.86 -24.82
N TYR A 476 22.00 7.15 -24.12
CA TYR A 476 23.12 7.74 -23.38
C TYR A 476 24.44 7.51 -24.12
N GLU A 477 24.85 8.47 -24.94
CA GLU A 477 26.07 8.36 -25.76
C GLU A 477 27.33 8.88 -25.05
N GLN A 478 27.16 9.90 -24.23
CA GLN A 478 28.20 10.59 -23.47
C GLN A 478 27.65 11.02 -22.11
N ASP A 479 28.54 11.36 -21.19
CA ASP A 479 28.14 11.69 -19.83
C ASP A 479 27.16 12.88 -19.78
N ARG A 480 26.02 12.65 -19.12
CA ARG A 480 25.06 13.69 -18.77
C ARG A 480 24.50 13.44 -17.38
N TRP A 481 23.83 14.46 -16.86
CA TRP A 481 23.19 14.35 -15.56
C TRP A 481 22.06 13.30 -15.60
N LEU A 482 22.26 12.17 -14.92
CA LEU A 482 21.35 11.01 -14.94
C LEU A 482 20.14 11.12 -13.99
N ALA A 483 20.17 12.01 -13.00
CA ALA A 483 19.07 12.08 -12.02
C ALA A 483 17.70 12.40 -12.66
N PRO A 484 17.59 13.33 -13.65
CA PRO A 484 16.35 13.55 -14.37
C PRO A 484 15.88 12.34 -15.19
N ASP A 485 16.81 11.55 -15.75
CA ASP A 485 16.49 10.33 -16.50
C ASP A 485 15.92 9.25 -15.58
N ILE A 486 16.53 9.06 -14.39
CA ILE A 486 16.03 8.13 -13.36
C ILE A 486 14.65 8.57 -12.87
N ALA A 487 14.47 9.86 -12.58
CA ALA A 487 13.19 10.39 -12.12
C ALA A 487 12.08 10.22 -13.17
N SER A 488 12.40 10.46 -14.45
CA SER A 488 11.47 10.25 -15.57
C SER A 488 11.11 8.78 -15.74
N THR A 489 12.09 7.88 -15.58
CA THR A 489 11.87 6.43 -15.63
C THR A 489 11.01 5.95 -14.46
N ALA A 490 11.26 6.44 -13.24
CA ALA A 490 10.46 6.11 -12.07
C ALA A 490 9.01 6.64 -12.18
N ALA A 491 8.79 7.76 -12.86
CA ALA A 491 7.45 8.27 -13.15
C ALA A 491 6.68 7.35 -14.11
N LEU A 492 7.34 6.80 -15.14
CA LEU A 492 6.75 5.82 -16.04
C LEU A 492 6.30 4.55 -15.30
N LEU A 493 7.13 4.07 -14.35
CA LEU A 493 6.77 2.89 -13.55
C LEU A 493 5.55 3.11 -12.67
N LYS A 494 5.18 4.35 -12.33
CA LYS A 494 3.99 4.66 -11.52
C LYS A 494 2.71 4.78 -12.33
N ASP A 495 2.80 4.93 -13.65
CA ASP A 495 1.63 5.04 -14.51
C ASP A 495 1.06 3.64 -14.78
N THR A 496 -0.13 3.39 -14.22
CA THR A 496 -0.81 2.09 -14.32
C THR A 496 -1.39 1.82 -15.72
N ALA A 497 -1.56 2.83 -16.56
CA ALA A 497 -2.08 2.65 -17.91
C ALA A 497 -1.03 2.12 -18.89
N LEU A 498 0.26 2.41 -18.64
CA LEU A 498 1.33 2.12 -19.60
C LEU A 498 1.67 0.63 -19.72
N LEU A 499 1.48 -0.13 -18.64
CA LEU A 499 1.84 -1.55 -18.64
C LEU A 499 1.01 -2.35 -19.66
N HIS A 500 -0.25 -1.98 -19.88
CA HIS A 500 -1.08 -2.58 -20.92
C HIS A 500 -0.55 -2.34 -22.35
N HIS A 501 0.23 -1.29 -22.58
CA HIS A 501 0.90 -1.05 -23.87
C HIS A 501 2.12 -1.96 -24.08
N VAL A 502 2.75 -2.42 -22.99
CA VAL A 502 3.88 -3.33 -23.03
C VAL A 502 3.41 -4.77 -23.29
N LEU A 503 2.45 -5.25 -22.50
CA LEU A 503 1.78 -6.52 -22.72
C LEU A 503 0.31 -6.46 -22.24
N PRO A 504 -0.67 -6.57 -23.16
CA PRO A 504 -2.09 -6.51 -22.80
C PRO A 504 -2.53 -7.59 -21.80
N ASN A 505 -1.89 -8.76 -21.84
CA ASN A 505 -2.22 -9.94 -21.04
C ASN A 505 -1.22 -10.18 -19.89
N LEU A 506 -0.47 -9.16 -19.45
CA LEU A 506 0.39 -9.32 -18.28
C LEU A 506 -0.48 -9.40 -17.01
N HIS A 507 -0.38 -10.51 -16.28
CA HIS A 507 -1.10 -10.73 -15.03
C HIS A 507 -0.24 -10.41 -13.80
#